data_AF-A0A3P9IGG6-F1
#
_entry.id   AF-A0A3P9IGG6-F1
#
_cell.length_a   1.000
_cell.length_b   1.000
_cell.length_c   1.000
_cell.angle_alpha   90.00
_cell.angle_beta   90.00
_cell.angle_gamma   90.00
#
_symmetry.space_group_name_H-M   'P 1'
#
loop_
_entity.id
_entity.type
_entity.pdbx_description
1 polymer ?
#
loop_
_entity_poly.entity_id
_entity_poly.type
_entity_poly.pdbx_seq_one_letter_code
_entity_poly.pdbx_strand_id
1 'polypeptide(L)' 'RTPLQRARRHWLQNCIPVIGAQCPQCAADGNFLPEQCSGSTGYCWCVNVTTGEMIPNSMVPPGHTPPICGA' A
#
# COMPACT_ATOMS: atom_id res chain seq x y z
N ARG A 1 -8.26 9.67 13.83
CA ARG A 1 -8.28 9.57 12.35
C ARG A 1 -8.19 8.08 12.01
N THR A 2 -9.11 7.56 11.21
CA THR A 2 -9.13 6.13 10.80
C THR A 2 -8.04 5.85 9.76
N PRO A 3 -7.66 4.57 9.53
CA PRO A 3 -6.69 4.23 8.49
C PRO A 3 -7.15 4.68 7.10
N LEU A 4 -8.42 4.52 6.76
CA LEU A 4 -9.03 5.05 5.52
C LEU A 4 -8.90 6.57 5.42
N GLN A 5 -9.09 7.30 6.53
CA GLN A 5 -8.91 8.76 6.55
C GLN A 5 -7.43 9.19 6.44
N ARG A 6 -6.48 8.32 6.80
CA ARG A 6 -5.04 8.53 6.56
C ARG A 6 -4.71 8.23 5.10
N ALA A 7 -5.10 7.07 4.60
CA ALA A 7 -4.91 6.64 3.23
C ALA A 7 -5.57 7.61 2.23
N ARG A 8 -6.81 8.05 2.48
CA ARG A 8 -7.52 9.03 1.65
C ARG A 8 -6.82 10.39 1.60
N ARG A 9 -6.19 10.81 2.71
CA ARG A 9 -5.38 12.03 2.76
C ARG A 9 -4.07 11.87 1.97
N HIS A 10 -3.44 10.70 2.06
CA HIS A 10 -2.30 10.35 1.21
C HIS A 10 -2.69 10.29 -0.27
N TRP A 11 -3.86 9.73 -0.61
CA TRP A 11 -4.43 9.71 -1.96
C TRP A 11 -4.59 11.11 -2.55
N LEU A 12 -5.19 12.03 -1.80
CA LEU A 12 -5.40 13.42 -2.25
C LEU A 12 -4.09 14.19 -2.48
N GLN A 13 -2.97 13.75 -1.87
CA GLN A 13 -1.68 14.40 -1.98
C GLN A 13 -0.72 13.71 -2.97
N ASN A 14 -0.82 12.38 -3.14
CA ASN A 14 0.14 11.58 -3.92
C ASN A 14 -0.47 10.86 -5.13
N CYS A 15 -1.80 10.73 -5.23
CA CYS A 15 -2.52 9.97 -6.27
C CYS A 15 -3.40 10.83 -7.18
N ILE A 16 -3.07 12.12 -7.31
CA ILE A 16 -3.38 12.86 -8.53
C ILE A 16 -2.91 11.98 -9.70
N PRO A 17 -3.61 11.89 -10.84
CA PRO A 17 -3.26 11.01 -11.98
C PRO A 17 -1.94 11.43 -12.63
N VAL A 18 -0.87 11.24 -11.88
CA VAL A 18 0.52 11.35 -12.25
C VAL A 18 0.94 9.92 -12.46
N ILE A 19 1.17 9.58 -13.72
CA ILE A 19 1.72 8.29 -14.11
C ILE A 19 3.00 8.07 -13.28
N GLY A 20 3.01 7.06 -12.41
CA GLY A 20 4.12 6.86 -11.46
C GLY A 20 3.73 6.81 -9.99
N ALA A 21 2.59 7.39 -9.61
CA ALA A 21 2.16 7.54 -8.23
C ALA A 21 1.92 6.20 -7.51
N GLN A 22 2.43 6.08 -6.27
CA GLN A 22 2.23 4.93 -5.40
C GLN A 22 1.00 5.16 -4.52
N CYS A 23 -0.13 4.58 -4.92
CA CYS A 23 -1.38 4.76 -4.19
C CYS A 23 -1.56 3.75 -3.07
N PRO A 24 -1.81 4.21 -1.83
CA PRO A 24 -2.16 3.28 -0.77
C PRO A 24 -3.48 2.59 -1.11
N GLN A 25 -3.52 1.29 -0.89
CA GLN A 25 -4.69 0.45 -1.17
C GLN A 25 -5.38 0.20 0.18
N CYS A 26 -6.70 0.13 0.16
CA CYS A 26 -7.48 -0.02 1.37
C CYS A 26 -8.50 -1.14 1.20
N ALA A 27 -8.72 -1.88 2.27
CA ALA A 27 -9.83 -2.81 2.37
C ALA A 27 -11.16 -2.05 2.57
N ALA A 28 -12.27 -2.75 2.31
CA ALA A 28 -13.61 -2.19 2.42
C ALA A 28 -13.99 -1.77 3.86
N ASP A 29 -13.34 -2.36 4.86
CA ASP A 29 -13.46 -2.03 6.28
C ASP A 29 -12.78 -0.70 6.65
N GLY A 30 -12.03 -0.12 5.72
CA GLY A 30 -11.28 1.12 5.91
C GLY A 30 -9.91 0.94 6.56
N ASN A 31 -9.36 -0.27 6.60
CA ASN A 31 -7.96 -0.53 6.92
C ASN A 31 -7.07 -0.46 5.66
N PHE A 32 -5.76 -0.34 5.83
CA PHE A 32 -4.83 -0.55 4.71
C PHE A 32 -4.85 -2.03 4.31
N LEU A 33 -4.70 -2.31 3.01
CA LEU A 33 -4.43 -3.69 2.61
C LEU A 33 -3.08 -4.11 3.21
N PRO A 34 -2.96 -5.32 3.78
CA PRO A 34 -1.71 -5.77 4.36
C PRO A 34 -0.61 -5.90 3.29
N GLU A 35 -1.00 -6.16 2.05
CA GLU A 35 -0.14 -6.07 0.87
C GLU A 35 -0.38 -4.75 0.14
N GLN A 36 0.72 -4.08 -0.25
CA GLN A 36 0.73 -2.87 -1.04
C GLN A 36 1.58 -3.06 -2.28
N CYS A 37 1.05 -2.72 -3.45
CA CYS A 37 1.78 -2.80 -4.71
C CYS A 37 1.92 -1.42 -5.39
N SER A 38 3.12 -1.15 -5.88
CA SER A 38 3.44 0.00 -6.72
C SER A 38 3.06 -0.30 -8.17
N GLY A 39 1.97 0.29 -8.66
CA GLY A 39 1.56 0.12 -10.06
C GLY A 39 2.56 0.67 -11.09
N SER A 40 3.47 1.57 -10.68
CA SER A 40 4.47 2.17 -11.56
C SER A 40 5.74 1.34 -11.70
N THR A 41 6.15 0.64 -10.66
CA THR A 41 7.39 -0.16 -10.64
C THR A 41 7.14 -1.66 -10.58
N GLY A 42 5.91 -2.09 -10.26
CA GLY A 42 5.53 -3.49 -10.12
C GLY A 42 6.04 -4.17 -8.84
N TYR A 43 6.63 -3.41 -7.91
CA TYR A 43 7.05 -3.94 -6.61
C TYR A 43 5.87 -4.06 -5.66
N CYS A 44 5.88 -5.10 -4.82
CA CYS A 44 4.90 -5.27 -3.75
C CYS A 44 5.62 -5.38 -2.39
N TRP A 45 4.96 -5.00 -1.30
CA TRP A 45 5.50 -5.08 0.06
C TRP A 45 4.36 -5.22 1.08
N CYS A 46 4.70 -5.64 2.29
CA CYS A 46 3.74 -5.66 3.39
C CYS A 46 3.70 -4.32 4.12
N VAL A 47 2.54 -3.94 4.62
CA VAL A 47 2.34 -2.79 5.50
C VAL A 47 1.56 -3.17 6.76
N ASN A 48 1.68 -2.36 7.79
CA ASN A 48 0.80 -2.43 8.95
C ASN A 48 -0.61 -1.96 8.56
N VAL A 49 -1.63 -2.81 8.73
CA VAL A 49 -3.02 -2.53 8.35
C VAL A 49 -3.63 -1.29 9.03
N THR A 50 -3.09 -0.91 10.21
CA THR A 50 -3.55 0.24 10.98
C THR A 50 -2.79 1.51 10.60
N THR A 51 -1.46 1.46 10.55
CA THR A 51 -0.61 2.65 10.35
C THR A 51 -0.31 2.93 8.87
N GLY A 52 -0.30 1.90 8.03
CA GLY A 52 0.13 1.96 6.63
C GLY A 52 1.66 1.93 6.45
N GLU A 53 2.40 1.71 7.53
CA GLU A 53 3.86 1.67 7.50
C GLU A 53 4.38 0.37 6.89
N MET A 54 5.37 0.48 6.02
CA MET A 54 6.04 -0.66 5.40
C MET A 54 6.72 -1.53 6.44
N ILE A 55 6.52 -2.85 6.32
CA ILE A 55 7.25 -3.85 7.09
C ILE A 55 8.64 -4.03 6.45
N PRO A 56 9.74 -3.89 7.21
CA PRO A 56 11.09 -4.07 6.69
C PRO A 56 11.28 -5.46 6.07
N ASN A 57 12.09 -5.57 5.01
CA ASN A 57 12.41 -6.82 4.30
C ASN A 57 11.21 -7.56 3.68
N SER A 58 10.04 -6.91 3.56
CA SER A 58 8.86 -7.50 2.90
C SER A 58 8.74 -7.15 1.42
N MET A 59 9.63 -6.32 0.88
CA MET A 59 9.58 -5.84 -0.49
C MET A 59 10.00 -6.93 -1.48
N VAL A 60 9.13 -7.21 -2.44
CA VAL A 60 9.38 -8.15 -3.53
C VAL A 60 9.40 -7.42 -4.88
N PRO A 61 10.33 -7.79 -5.77
CA PRO A 61 10.38 -7.24 -7.12
C PRO A 61 9.26 -7.77 -8.01
N PRO A 62 8.95 -7.07 -9.12
CA PRO A 62 7.99 -7.55 -10.11
C PRO A 62 8.35 -8.95 -10.64
N GLY A 63 7.33 -9.73 -10.94
CA GLY A 63 7.48 -11.10 -11.46
C GLY A 63 7.79 -12.16 -10.39
N HIS A 64 7.89 -11.77 -9.11
CA HIS A 64 7.96 -12.71 -8.00
C HIS A 64 6.59 -12.90 -7.37
N THR A 65 6.41 -14.00 -6.62
CA THR A 65 5.21 -14.22 -5.84
C THR A 65 5.05 -13.09 -4.81
N PRO A 66 3.85 -12.49 -4.70
CA PRO A 66 3.58 -11.47 -3.69
C PRO A 66 3.89 -11.95 -2.27
N PRO A 67 4.26 -11.04 -1.36
CA PRO A 67 4.63 -11.41 0.00
C PRO A 67 3.39 -11.82 0.78
N ILE A 68 3.48 -12.87 1.60
CA ILE A 68 2.39 -13.27 2.48
C ILE A 68 2.32 -12.26 3.63
N CYS A 69 1.31 -11.39 3.61
CA CYS A 69 1.11 -10.34 4.60
C CYS A 69 -0.11 -10.65 5.49
N GLY A 70 -0.01 -10.40 6.80
CA GLY A 70 -1.16 -10.48 7.72
C GLY A 70 -1.32 -11.80 8.48
N ALA A 71 -0.22 -12.35 9.03
CA ALA A 71 -0.31 -13.34 10.09
C ALA A 71 -0.82 -12.72 11.40
#